data_AF-X6M8V1-F1
#
_entry.id   AF-X6M8V1-F1
#
_cell.length_a   1.000
_cell.length_b   1.000
_cell.length_c   1.000
_cell.angle_alpha   90.00
_cell.angle_beta   90.00
_cell.angle_gamma   90.00
#
_symmetry.space_group_name_H-M   'P 1'
#
loop_
_entity.id
_entity.type
_entity.pdbx_description
1 polymer ?
#
loop_
_entity_poly.entity_id
_entity_poly.type
_entity_poly.pdbx_seq_one_letter_code
_entity_poly.pdbx_strand_id
1 'polypeptide(L)'
;MSGDGQEKEAKPELTTDKMLEVAGGEEDIKIDFNEILKELNFEDLDITTESVDLTDVDGLLRQFQDNQVVRDALEKNVNLGKYGKKIEQDISRQEMSSIEDYITHSQDLVDLHDQIKNCDHLLEEMQTMLSRFQAHLKSISGDIRHLQDKSMSMNVQLNNKKDTEKQLEKYIRSLELRQEFIDQITSGRVGKAYIEPLTELNGKLETHSSMDHNWCAARDIAPDLEILKQRVRLCFQNFFSPLF
;
A
#
# COMPACT_ATOMS: atom_id res chain seq x y z
N MET A 1 51.74 31.39 -52.33
CA MET A 1 51.91 31.32 -50.86
C MET A 1 50.56 30.87 -50.32
N SER A 2 50.38 29.56 -50.13
CA SER A 2 50.63 28.83 -48.86
C SER A 2 49.46 29.06 -47.89
N GLY A 3 48.79 28.09 -47.29
CA GLY A 3 48.78 26.62 -47.37
C GLY A 3 47.33 26.17 -47.07
N ASP A 4 46.86 25.03 -47.58
CA ASP A 4 46.97 23.70 -46.95
C ASP A 4 46.59 23.65 -45.46
N GLY A 5 45.48 22.97 -45.19
CA GLY A 5 44.91 22.70 -43.88
C GLY A 5 43.77 21.71 -44.04
N GLN A 6 44.12 20.44 -44.32
CA GLN A 6 43.21 19.32 -44.28
C GLN A 6 42.80 19.04 -42.83
N GLU A 7 41.51 19.11 -42.51
CA GLU A 7 40.95 18.49 -41.31
C GLU A 7 39.99 17.39 -41.77
N LYS A 8 40.51 16.16 -41.73
CA LYS A 8 39.76 14.93 -41.98
C LYS A 8 38.95 14.61 -40.73
N GLU A 9 37.65 14.87 -40.74
CA GLU A 9 36.75 14.24 -39.77
C GLU A 9 36.29 12.88 -40.29
N ALA A 10 36.58 11.87 -39.48
CA ALA A 10 36.41 10.46 -39.75
C ALA A 10 34.93 10.06 -39.73
N LYS A 11 34.52 9.30 -40.74
CA LYS A 11 33.28 8.51 -40.70
C LYS A 11 33.37 7.50 -39.55
N PRO A 12 32.34 7.33 -38.70
CA PRO A 12 32.32 6.22 -37.77
C PRO A 12 32.06 4.93 -38.57
N GLU A 13 33.09 4.11 -38.72
CA GLU A 13 32.94 2.71 -39.12
C GLU A 13 32.22 1.98 -37.99
N LEU A 14 30.97 1.59 -38.25
CA LEU A 14 30.19 0.77 -37.35
C LEU A 14 30.69 -0.68 -37.50
N THR A 15 31.75 -1.01 -36.75
CA THR A 15 32.27 -2.38 -36.67
C THR A 15 31.20 -3.27 -36.06
N THR A 16 30.97 -4.43 -36.69
CA THR A 16 29.97 -5.48 -36.40
C THR A 16 30.08 -6.15 -35.02
N ASP A 17 30.75 -5.52 -34.06
CA ASP A 17 31.21 -6.14 -32.81
C ASP A 17 30.44 -5.65 -31.56
N LYS A 18 29.29 -4.99 -31.74
CA LYS A 18 28.45 -4.47 -30.63
C LYS A 18 27.01 -4.99 -30.61
N MET A 19 26.76 -6.18 -31.15
CA MET A 19 25.44 -6.83 -31.05
C MET A 19 25.39 -8.13 -30.22
N LEU A 20 26.45 -8.46 -29.47
CA LEU A 20 26.39 -9.55 -28.49
C LEU A 20 26.38 -9.03 -27.06
N GLU A 21 25.24 -8.52 -26.62
CA GLU A 21 24.89 -8.54 -25.19
C GLU A 21 23.37 -8.68 -25.04
N VAL A 22 22.86 -9.83 -25.45
CA VAL A 22 21.58 -10.36 -24.96
C VAL A 22 21.90 -11.70 -24.31
N ALA A 23 22.11 -11.66 -22.99
CA ALA A 23 22.32 -12.84 -22.18
C ALA A 23 21.04 -13.66 -22.10
N GLY A 24 21.09 -14.92 -22.53
CA GLY A 24 20.01 -15.88 -22.32
C GLY A 24 20.15 -17.21 -23.06
N GLY A 25 21.19 -18.00 -22.73
CA GLY A 25 21.22 -19.46 -23.00
C GLY A 25 22.24 -19.92 -24.03
N GLU A 26 23.51 -20.08 -23.61
CA GLU A 26 24.55 -20.76 -24.39
C GLU A 26 24.46 -22.29 -24.17
N GLU A 27 23.97 -23.01 -25.16
CA GLU A 27 24.63 -24.25 -25.58
C GLU A 27 25.19 -23.97 -26.98
N ASP A 28 26.47 -23.62 -27.04
CA ASP A 28 27.22 -23.58 -28.29
C ASP A 28 27.28 -24.99 -28.87
N ILE A 29 26.34 -25.33 -29.74
CA ILE A 29 26.46 -26.48 -30.61
C ILE A 29 27.56 -26.11 -31.62
N LYS A 30 28.81 -26.41 -31.26
CA LYS A 30 29.92 -26.45 -32.22
C LYS A 30 29.65 -27.60 -33.18
N ILE A 31 28.99 -27.28 -34.29
CA ILE A 31 28.91 -28.18 -35.44
C ILE A 31 30.30 -28.24 -36.04
N ASP A 32 31.03 -29.31 -35.75
CA ASP A 32 32.29 -29.59 -36.44
C ASP A 32 31.95 -30.06 -37.87
N PHE A 33 31.90 -29.10 -38.79
CA PHE A 33 31.69 -29.38 -40.22
C PHE A 33 32.70 -30.37 -40.77
N ASN A 34 33.87 -30.52 -40.14
CA ASN A 34 34.90 -31.45 -40.56
C ASN A 34 34.55 -32.91 -40.21
N GLU A 35 33.71 -33.14 -39.20
CA GLU A 35 33.21 -34.47 -38.84
C GLU A 35 32.04 -34.88 -39.76
N ILE A 36 31.17 -33.92 -40.12
CA ILE A 36 30.11 -34.10 -41.14
C ILE A 36 30.71 -34.37 -42.53
N LEU A 37 31.79 -33.67 -42.90
CA LEU A 37 32.49 -33.88 -44.16
C LEU A 37 33.23 -35.22 -44.23
N LYS A 38 33.55 -35.86 -43.10
CA LYS A 38 34.15 -37.20 -43.05
C LYS A 38 33.11 -38.31 -43.19
N GLU A 39 31.86 -38.09 -42.74
CA GLU A 39 30.76 -39.04 -42.97
C GLU A 39 30.24 -38.99 -44.41
N LEU A 40 30.44 -37.88 -45.12
CA LEU A 40 30.22 -37.81 -46.55
C LEU A 40 31.39 -38.49 -47.28
N ASN A 41 31.25 -39.78 -47.56
CA ASN A 41 32.23 -40.54 -48.31
C ASN A 41 32.30 -40.04 -49.77
N PHE A 42 33.16 -39.06 -50.04
CA PHE A 42 33.41 -38.53 -51.39
C PHE A 42 34.34 -39.42 -52.23
N GLU A 43 34.85 -40.52 -51.67
CA GLU A 43 35.71 -41.47 -52.41
C GLU A 43 34.97 -42.18 -53.57
N ASP A 44 33.63 -42.22 -53.53
CA ASP A 44 32.80 -42.85 -54.58
C ASP A 44 32.22 -41.86 -55.60
N LEU A 45 32.47 -40.55 -55.48
CA LEU A 45 31.90 -39.56 -56.42
C LEU A 45 32.95 -39.12 -57.46
N ASP A 46 33.30 -40.05 -58.35
CA ASP A 46 34.20 -39.78 -59.47
C ASP A 46 33.45 -39.08 -60.63
N ILE A 47 33.24 -37.77 -60.48
CA ILE A 47 32.60 -36.91 -61.49
C ILE A 47 33.47 -36.78 -62.77
N THR A 48 34.73 -37.22 -62.73
CA THR A 48 35.66 -37.12 -63.86
C THR A 48 35.72 -38.37 -64.73
N THR A 49 35.33 -39.54 -64.21
CA THR A 49 35.43 -40.83 -64.92
C THR A 49 34.11 -41.59 -65.03
N GLU A 50 33.07 -41.21 -64.30
CA GLU A 50 31.72 -41.74 -64.48
C GLU A 50 31.06 -41.05 -65.68
N SER A 51 30.79 -41.81 -66.75
CA SER A 51 30.01 -41.31 -67.88
C SER A 51 28.61 -40.97 -67.38
N VAL A 52 28.29 -39.67 -67.30
CA VAL A 52 26.94 -39.20 -66.96
C VAL A 52 25.94 -39.95 -67.84
N ASP A 53 25.06 -40.75 -67.22
CA ASP A 53 24.04 -41.49 -67.94
C ASP A 53 22.97 -40.51 -68.45
N LEU A 54 23.15 -40.08 -69.70
CA LEU A 54 22.25 -39.17 -70.40
C LEU A 54 21.08 -39.91 -71.07
N THR A 55 20.94 -41.24 -70.88
CA THR A 55 19.86 -41.99 -71.53
C THR A 55 18.46 -41.56 -71.07
N ASP A 56 18.33 -41.14 -69.81
CA ASP A 56 17.06 -40.67 -69.24
C ASP A 56 16.84 -39.15 -69.35
N VAL A 57 17.85 -38.41 -69.82
CA VAL A 57 17.74 -36.96 -70.04
C VAL A 57 16.71 -36.65 -71.12
N ASP A 58 16.56 -37.53 -72.11
CA ASP A 58 15.56 -37.38 -73.18
C ASP A 58 14.13 -37.62 -72.65
N GLY A 59 13.98 -38.51 -71.66
CA GLY A 59 12.73 -38.74 -70.93
C GLY A 59 12.34 -37.55 -70.04
N LEU A 60 13.30 -37.03 -69.29
CA LEU A 60 13.14 -35.83 -68.46
C LEU A 60 12.83 -34.59 -69.33
N LEU A 61 13.54 -34.38 -70.44
CA LEU A 61 13.28 -33.29 -71.38
C LEU A 61 11.87 -33.38 -71.98
N ARG A 62 11.36 -34.59 -72.29
CA ARG A 62 9.97 -34.80 -72.71
C ARG A 62 8.97 -34.46 -71.62
N GLN A 63 9.26 -34.80 -70.37
CA GLN A 63 8.40 -34.49 -69.23
C GLN A 63 8.31 -32.99 -68.97
N PHE A 64 9.41 -32.24 -69.20
CA PHE A 64 9.44 -30.79 -69.12
C PHE A 64 8.96 -30.07 -70.39
N GLN A 65 8.88 -30.74 -71.55
CA GLN A 65 8.31 -30.20 -72.79
C GLN A 65 6.81 -29.91 -72.68
N ASP A 66 6.08 -30.60 -71.80
CA ASP A 66 4.65 -30.33 -71.61
C ASP A 66 4.39 -29.14 -70.67
N ASN A 67 5.41 -28.65 -69.97
CA ASN A 67 5.27 -27.50 -69.08
C ASN A 67 5.31 -26.19 -69.89
N GLN A 68 4.16 -25.52 -69.97
CA GLN A 68 3.98 -24.26 -70.69
C GLN A 68 4.98 -23.18 -70.26
N VAL A 69 5.39 -23.14 -68.99
CA VAL A 69 6.38 -22.18 -68.46
C VAL A 69 7.79 -22.48 -68.96
N VAL A 70 8.17 -23.76 -69.06
CA VAL A 70 9.49 -24.17 -69.54
C VAL A 70 9.60 -23.96 -71.04
N ARG A 71 8.53 -24.23 -71.81
CA ARG A 71 8.46 -23.91 -73.23
C ARG A 71 8.54 -22.41 -73.50
N ASP A 72 7.77 -21.59 -72.79
CA ASP A 72 7.79 -20.13 -72.96
C ASP A 72 9.15 -19.53 -72.54
N ALA A 73 9.83 -20.13 -71.55
CA ALA A 73 11.18 -19.75 -71.12
C ALA A 73 12.28 -20.14 -72.14
N LEU A 74 12.17 -21.32 -72.76
CA LEU A 74 13.09 -21.78 -73.81
C LEU A 74 12.85 -21.04 -75.13
N GLU A 75 11.58 -20.80 -75.50
CA GLU A 75 11.16 -20.08 -76.72
C GLU A 75 11.58 -18.60 -76.68
N LYS A 76 11.59 -17.99 -75.49
CA LYS A 76 12.15 -16.64 -75.27
C LYS A 76 13.67 -16.59 -75.09
N ASN A 77 14.39 -17.70 -75.28
CA ASN A 77 15.85 -17.79 -75.12
C ASN A 77 16.32 -17.22 -73.76
N VAL A 78 15.53 -17.46 -72.70
CA VAL A 78 15.79 -16.90 -71.38
C VAL A 78 16.96 -17.67 -70.77
N ASN A 79 18.11 -17.02 -70.74
CA ASN A 79 19.28 -17.57 -70.08
C ASN A 79 19.02 -17.61 -68.56
N LEU A 80 18.82 -18.81 -67.99
CA LEU A 80 18.56 -18.99 -66.55
C LEU A 80 19.63 -18.33 -65.68
N GLY A 81 20.90 -18.31 -66.12
CA GLY A 81 21.97 -17.59 -65.41
C GLY A 81 21.81 -16.07 -65.42
N LYS A 82 21.29 -15.48 -66.50
CA LYS A 82 20.98 -14.03 -66.55
C LYS A 82 19.73 -13.70 -65.73
N TYR A 83 18.76 -14.60 -65.70
CA TYR A 83 17.54 -14.44 -64.90
C TYR A 83 17.83 -14.59 -63.41
N GLY A 84 18.65 -15.56 -63.01
CA GLY A 84 19.16 -15.71 -61.65
C GLY A 84 19.94 -14.48 -61.20
N LYS A 85 20.84 -13.95 -62.03
CA LYS A 85 21.57 -12.71 -61.75
C LYS A 85 20.67 -11.49 -61.62
N LYS A 86 19.55 -11.45 -62.36
CA LYS A 86 18.55 -10.39 -62.25
C LYS A 86 17.73 -10.52 -60.96
N ILE A 87 17.31 -11.72 -60.61
CA ILE A 87 16.62 -12.00 -59.34
C ILE A 87 17.53 -11.63 -58.17
N GLU A 88 18.80 -11.98 -58.22
CA GLU A 88 19.78 -11.64 -57.18
C GLU A 88 19.96 -10.13 -57.03
N GLN A 89 19.97 -9.38 -58.14
CA GLN A 89 19.96 -7.92 -58.12
C GLN A 89 18.66 -7.33 -57.56
N ASP A 90 17.51 -7.91 -57.90
CA ASP A 90 16.21 -7.47 -57.41
C ASP A 90 16.07 -7.74 -55.90
N ILE A 91 16.55 -8.89 -55.41
CA ILE A 91 16.62 -9.24 -53.99
C ILE A 91 17.54 -8.26 -53.26
N SER A 92 18.79 -8.08 -53.71
CA SER A 92 19.73 -7.13 -53.08
C SER A 92 19.18 -5.70 -53.04
N ARG A 93 18.45 -5.28 -54.09
CA ARG A 93 17.80 -3.96 -54.12
C ARG A 93 16.68 -3.87 -53.08
N GLN A 94 15.87 -4.92 -52.96
CA GLN A 94 14.77 -4.96 -52.00
C GLN A 94 15.27 -5.06 -50.55
N GLU A 95 16.37 -5.78 -50.32
CA GLU A 95 17.05 -5.83 -49.03
C GLU A 95 17.59 -4.47 -48.63
N MET A 96 18.29 -3.77 -49.54
CA MET A 96 18.75 -2.39 -49.27
C MET A 96 17.59 -1.43 -48.97
N SER A 97 16.50 -1.52 -49.73
CA SER A 97 15.29 -0.72 -49.47
C SER A 97 14.69 -1.04 -48.09
N SER A 98 14.64 -2.31 -47.72
CA SER A 98 14.07 -2.74 -46.43
C SER A 98 14.95 -2.32 -45.26
N ILE A 99 16.28 -2.33 -45.42
CA ILE A 99 17.23 -1.84 -44.42
C ILE A 99 17.08 -0.32 -44.25
N GLU A 100 16.96 0.42 -45.35
CA GLU A 100 16.75 1.87 -45.32
C GLU A 100 15.41 2.24 -44.63
N ASP A 101 14.34 1.50 -44.94
CA ASP A 101 13.05 1.65 -44.26
C ASP A 101 13.17 1.31 -42.77
N TYR A 102 13.90 0.25 -42.40
CA TYR A 102 14.10 -0.12 -41.00
C TYR A 102 14.88 0.94 -40.23
N ILE A 103 15.96 1.48 -40.80
CA ILE A 103 16.75 2.56 -40.19
C ILE A 103 15.90 3.81 -40.01
N THR A 104 15.06 4.14 -41.01
CA THR A 104 14.19 5.32 -40.97
C THR A 104 13.14 5.20 -39.86
N HIS A 105 12.44 4.07 -39.79
CA HIS A 105 11.39 3.85 -38.78
C HIS A 105 11.95 3.51 -37.39
N SER A 106 13.23 3.12 -37.29
CA SER A 106 13.88 2.86 -36.00
C SER A 106 13.91 4.10 -35.11
N GLN A 107 14.03 5.30 -35.68
CA GLN A 107 14.05 6.53 -34.89
C GLN A 107 12.66 6.81 -34.28
N ASP A 108 11.59 6.64 -35.06
CA ASP A 108 10.22 6.81 -34.59
C ASP A 108 9.88 5.80 -33.47
N LEU A 109 10.40 4.58 -33.56
CA LEU A 109 10.24 3.56 -32.52
C LEU A 109 10.97 3.94 -31.22
N VAL A 110 12.17 4.51 -31.32
CA VAL A 110 12.94 5.01 -30.17
C VAL A 110 12.20 6.18 -29.51
N ASP A 111 11.69 7.12 -30.30
CA ASP A 111 10.94 8.26 -29.79
C ASP A 111 9.64 7.81 -29.08
N LEU A 112 8.93 6.83 -29.63
CA LEU A 112 7.76 6.24 -28.99
C LEU A 112 8.14 5.54 -27.68
N HIS A 113 9.23 4.78 -27.67
CA HIS A 113 9.72 4.10 -26.46
C HIS A 113 10.08 5.12 -25.37
N ASP A 114 10.70 6.23 -25.72
CA ASP A 114 11.01 7.32 -24.79
C ASP A 114 9.74 7.99 -24.26
N GLN A 115 8.71 8.18 -25.09
CA GLN A 115 7.40 8.67 -24.64
C GLN A 115 6.74 7.70 -23.64
N ILE A 116 6.76 6.39 -23.93
CA ILE A 116 6.22 5.37 -23.01
C ILE A 116 6.97 5.41 -21.68
N LYS A 117 8.30 5.48 -21.73
CA LYS A 117 9.14 5.57 -20.53
C LYS A 117 8.87 6.82 -19.70
N ASN A 118 8.63 7.95 -20.37
CA ASN A 118 8.23 9.19 -19.70
C ASN A 118 6.84 9.08 -19.06
N CYS A 119 5.90 8.41 -19.72
CA CYS A 119 4.59 8.11 -19.15
C CYS A 119 4.70 7.20 -17.92
N ASP A 120 5.54 6.17 -17.96
CA ASP A 120 5.79 5.29 -16.82
C ASP A 120 6.39 6.06 -15.64
N HIS A 121 7.34 6.96 -15.91
CA HIS A 121 7.91 7.82 -14.87
C HIS A 121 6.86 8.72 -14.23
N LEU A 122 6.01 9.37 -15.04
CA LEU A 122 4.90 10.16 -14.52
C LEU A 122 3.94 9.32 -13.67
N LEU A 123 3.65 8.09 -14.09
CA LEU A 123 2.80 7.18 -13.34
C LEU A 123 3.42 6.80 -11.99
N GLU A 124 4.73 6.55 -11.95
CA GLU A 124 5.50 6.28 -10.74
C GLU A 124 5.48 7.47 -9.77
N GLU A 125 5.60 8.70 -10.29
CA GLU A 125 5.47 9.91 -9.48
C GLU A 125 4.07 10.03 -8.87
N MET A 126 3.02 9.79 -9.67
CA MET A 126 1.63 9.81 -9.17
C MET A 126 1.40 8.72 -8.12
N GLN A 127 1.93 7.51 -8.33
CA GLN A 127 1.85 6.42 -7.37
C GLN A 127 2.55 6.78 -6.05
N THR A 128 3.73 7.39 -6.12
CA THR A 128 4.49 7.82 -4.96
C THR A 128 3.73 8.90 -4.19
N MET A 129 3.13 9.86 -4.90
CA MET A 129 2.30 10.90 -4.30
C MET A 129 1.08 10.30 -3.58
N LEU A 130 0.34 9.41 -4.23
CA LEU A 130 -0.82 8.74 -3.63
C LEU A 130 -0.44 7.90 -2.41
N SER A 131 0.70 7.20 -2.47
CA SER A 131 1.22 6.42 -1.34
C SER A 131 1.54 7.31 -0.14
N ARG A 132 2.13 8.49 -0.37
CA ARG A 132 2.36 9.50 0.68
C ARG A 132 1.04 10.02 1.24
N PHE A 133 0.05 10.34 0.41
CA PHE A 133 -1.27 10.76 0.89
C PHE A 133 -1.94 9.68 1.74
N GLN A 134 -1.87 8.41 1.34
CA GLN A 134 -2.39 7.30 2.12
C GLN A 134 -1.68 7.19 3.48
N ALA A 135 -0.34 7.30 3.50
CA ALA A 135 0.43 7.29 4.75
C ALA A 135 0.05 8.46 5.67
N HIS A 136 -0.10 9.66 5.11
CA HIS A 136 -0.51 10.85 5.86
C HIS A 136 -1.93 10.70 6.43
N LEU A 137 -2.88 10.21 5.65
CA LEU A 137 -4.24 9.94 6.12
C LEU A 137 -4.25 8.88 7.23
N LYS A 138 -3.43 7.84 7.13
CA LYS A 138 -3.28 6.82 8.17
C LYS A 138 -2.70 7.41 9.46
N SER A 139 -1.69 8.27 9.35
CA SER A 139 -1.10 8.98 10.50
C SER A 139 -2.14 9.88 11.17
N ILE A 140 -2.78 10.77 10.42
CA ILE A 140 -3.80 11.69 10.94
C ILE A 140 -4.97 10.91 11.57
N SER A 141 -5.41 9.83 10.94
CA SER A 141 -6.47 8.97 11.50
C SER A 141 -6.02 8.30 12.81
N GLY A 142 -4.75 7.92 12.91
CA GLY A 142 -4.14 7.43 14.14
C GLY A 142 -4.11 8.49 15.24
N ASP A 143 -3.72 9.71 14.91
CA ASP A 143 -3.67 10.84 15.84
C ASP A 143 -5.07 11.22 16.35
N ILE A 144 -6.06 11.24 15.45
CA ILE A 144 -7.48 11.46 15.80
C ILE A 144 -7.95 10.37 16.77
N ARG A 145 -7.65 9.09 16.49
CA ARG A 145 -8.02 7.99 17.38
C ARG A 145 -7.35 8.11 18.74
N HIS A 146 -6.05 8.44 18.77
CA HIS A 146 -5.35 8.67 20.02
C HIS A 146 -5.97 9.82 20.84
N LEU A 147 -6.34 10.92 20.19
CA LEU A 147 -7.01 12.04 20.86
C LEU A 147 -8.41 11.68 21.37
N GLN A 148 -9.16 10.87 20.61
CA GLN A 148 -10.46 10.34 21.02
C GLN A 148 -10.32 9.43 22.24
N ASP A 149 -9.38 8.49 22.23
CA ASP A 149 -9.12 7.58 23.35
C ASP A 149 -8.72 8.36 24.60
N LYS A 150 -7.84 9.36 24.45
CA LYS A 150 -7.44 10.25 25.53
C LYS A 150 -8.63 11.05 26.09
N SER A 151 -9.47 11.60 25.21
CA SER A 151 -10.67 12.35 25.62
C SER A 151 -11.67 11.47 26.37
N MET A 152 -11.89 10.24 25.89
CA MET A 152 -12.76 9.27 26.54
C MET A 152 -12.23 8.86 27.91
N SER A 153 -10.92 8.59 28.02
CA SER A 153 -10.26 8.28 29.29
C SER A 153 -10.40 9.44 30.29
N MET A 154 -10.13 10.67 29.86
CA MET A 154 -10.29 11.86 30.72
C MET A 154 -11.73 12.05 31.17
N ASN A 155 -12.71 11.79 30.29
CA ASN A 155 -14.12 11.86 30.65
C ASN A 155 -14.51 10.83 31.72
N VAL A 156 -14.01 9.59 31.60
CA VAL A 156 -14.21 8.57 32.64
C VAL A 156 -13.59 9.00 33.97
N GLN A 157 -12.35 9.49 33.97
CA GLN A 157 -11.69 9.99 35.18
C GLN A 157 -12.48 11.14 35.83
N LEU A 158 -12.99 12.06 35.02
CA LEU A 158 -13.80 13.18 35.49
C LEU A 158 -15.12 12.71 36.10
N ASN A 159 -15.81 11.76 35.48
CA ASN A 159 -17.04 11.19 36.05
C ASN A 159 -16.76 10.45 37.35
N ASN A 160 -15.71 9.63 37.43
CA ASN A 160 -15.30 8.97 38.67
C ASN A 160 -15.04 9.99 39.79
N LYS A 161 -14.37 11.11 39.47
CA LYS A 161 -14.12 12.19 40.43
C LYS A 161 -15.42 12.85 40.89
N LYS A 162 -16.31 13.18 39.96
CA LYS A 162 -17.62 13.78 40.29
C LYS A 162 -18.50 12.85 41.12
N ASP A 163 -18.50 11.56 40.81
CA ASP A 163 -19.30 10.59 41.56
C ASP A 163 -18.73 10.41 42.96
N THR A 164 -17.40 10.35 43.08
CA THR A 164 -16.73 10.35 44.39
C THR A 164 -17.05 11.62 45.19
N GLU A 165 -17.00 12.79 44.55
CA GLU A 165 -17.34 14.07 45.14
C GLU A 165 -18.79 14.10 45.65
N LYS A 166 -19.76 13.62 44.85
CA LYS A 166 -21.17 13.51 45.28
C LYS A 166 -21.36 12.57 46.46
N GLN A 167 -20.68 11.42 46.46
CA GLN A 167 -20.76 10.48 47.58
C GLN A 167 -20.16 11.10 48.84
N LEU A 168 -19.02 11.79 48.71
CA LEU A 168 -18.39 12.50 49.82
C LEU A 168 -19.27 13.64 50.32
N GLU A 169 -19.89 14.42 49.44
CA GLU A 169 -20.81 15.49 49.80
C GLU A 169 -22.02 14.96 50.59
N LYS A 170 -22.64 13.86 50.11
CA LYS A 170 -23.74 13.20 50.82
C LYS A 170 -23.30 12.76 52.22
N TYR A 171 -22.08 12.22 52.32
CA TYR A 171 -21.51 11.77 53.57
C TYR A 171 -21.23 12.94 54.54
N ILE A 172 -20.61 14.01 54.06
CA ILE A 172 -20.36 15.23 54.84
C ILE A 172 -21.68 15.85 55.31
N ARG A 173 -22.70 15.98 54.45
CA ARG A 173 -24.02 16.51 54.84
C ARG A 173 -24.69 15.67 55.93
N SER A 174 -24.47 14.35 55.96
CA SER A 174 -24.97 13.49 57.03
C SER A 174 -24.29 13.78 58.37
N LEU A 175 -23.00 14.09 58.36
CA LEU A 175 -22.19 14.40 59.55
C LEU A 175 -22.17 15.88 59.92
N GLU A 176 -22.60 16.79 59.07
CA GLU A 176 -22.54 18.21 59.38
C GLU A 176 -23.65 18.58 60.37
N LEU A 177 -23.29 19.17 61.52
CA LEU A 177 -24.24 19.79 62.44
C LEU A 177 -24.08 21.31 62.35
N ARG A 178 -24.99 21.96 61.61
CA ARG A 178 -25.03 23.42 61.54
C ARG A 178 -25.51 23.99 62.88
N GLN A 179 -24.92 25.11 63.30
CA GLN A 179 -25.29 25.75 64.58
C GLN A 179 -26.77 26.13 64.63
N GLU A 180 -27.32 26.61 63.51
CA GLU A 180 -28.75 26.91 63.36
C GLU A 180 -29.65 25.70 63.67
N PHE A 181 -29.24 24.51 63.24
CA PHE A 181 -29.94 23.25 63.50
C PHE A 181 -29.89 22.85 64.98
N ILE A 182 -28.72 23.02 65.61
CA ILE A 182 -28.52 22.77 67.06
C ILE A 182 -29.41 23.71 67.88
N ASP A 183 -29.48 24.99 67.51
CA ASP A 183 -30.29 26.00 68.19
C ASP A 183 -31.79 25.75 67.99
N GLN A 184 -32.19 25.33 66.79
CA GLN A 184 -33.59 24.97 66.50
C GLN A 184 -34.04 23.76 67.32
N ILE A 185 -33.18 22.77 67.52
CA ILE A 185 -33.49 21.59 68.35
C ILE A 185 -33.50 21.95 69.84
N THR A 186 -32.54 22.77 70.28
CA THR A 186 -32.34 23.10 71.69
C THR A 186 -33.35 24.12 72.22
N SER A 187 -33.57 25.20 71.47
CA SER A 187 -34.29 26.39 71.91
C SER A 187 -35.59 26.60 71.13
N GLY A 188 -35.87 25.77 70.13
CA GLY A 188 -37.09 25.84 69.34
C GLY A 188 -38.33 25.41 70.13
N ARG A 189 -39.47 26.05 69.81
CA ARG A 189 -40.77 25.70 70.39
C ARG A 189 -41.26 24.37 69.80
N VAL A 190 -41.61 23.42 70.66
CA VAL A 190 -42.19 22.12 70.25
C VAL A 190 -43.54 22.35 69.55
N GLY A 191 -43.60 22.04 68.26
CA GLY A 191 -44.76 22.27 67.39
C GLY A 191 -44.54 21.65 66.00
N LYS A 192 -45.41 21.95 65.02
CA LYS A 192 -45.31 21.36 63.66
C LYS A 192 -43.97 21.64 62.96
N ALA A 193 -43.39 22.83 63.17
CA ALA A 193 -42.09 23.21 62.62
C ALA A 193 -40.88 22.49 63.27
N TYR A 194 -41.10 21.76 64.37
CA TYR A 194 -40.06 20.99 65.05
C TYR A 194 -39.92 19.56 64.49
N ILE A 195 -40.91 19.11 63.72
CA ILE A 195 -40.95 17.75 63.15
C ILE A 195 -39.85 17.55 62.10
N GLU A 196 -39.59 18.56 61.26
CA GLU A 196 -38.58 18.50 60.21
C GLU A 196 -37.14 18.40 60.77
N PRO A 197 -36.70 19.27 61.71
CA PRO A 197 -35.41 19.13 62.39
C PRO A 197 -35.28 17.81 63.16
N LEU A 198 -36.37 17.31 63.75
CA LEU A 198 -36.37 16.04 64.47
C LEU A 198 -36.20 14.85 63.52
N THR A 199 -36.82 14.91 62.34
CA THR A 199 -36.68 13.88 61.29
C THR A 199 -35.25 13.88 60.74
N GLU A 200 -34.67 15.07 60.52
CA GLU A 200 -33.26 15.21 60.14
C GLU A 200 -32.32 14.68 61.23
N LEU A 201 -32.57 14.98 62.51
CA LEU A 201 -31.79 14.43 63.63
C LEU A 201 -31.86 12.90 63.68
N ASN A 202 -33.06 12.33 63.51
CA ASN A 202 -33.23 10.87 63.48
C ASN A 202 -32.43 10.24 62.34
N GLY A 203 -32.49 10.82 61.14
CA GLY A 203 -31.67 10.38 60.00
C GLY A 203 -30.17 10.44 60.30
N LYS A 204 -29.70 11.51 60.95
CA LYS A 204 -28.29 11.64 61.37
C LYS A 204 -27.88 10.58 62.39
N LEU A 205 -28.75 10.28 63.37
CA LEU A 205 -28.52 9.23 64.36
C LEU A 205 -28.48 7.82 63.74
N GLU A 206 -29.34 7.53 62.75
CA GLU A 206 -29.33 6.27 62.01
C GLU A 206 -28.06 6.10 61.17
N THR A 207 -27.61 7.19 60.51
CA THR A 207 -26.35 7.17 59.77
C THR A 207 -25.14 6.96 60.66
N HIS A 208 -25.10 7.61 61.84
CA HIS A 208 -24.03 7.42 62.82
C HIS A 208 -23.99 6.00 63.39
N SER A 209 -25.17 5.41 63.64
CA SER A 209 -25.28 4.03 64.14
C SER A 209 -24.82 2.98 63.12
N SER A 210 -24.89 3.31 61.82
CA SER A 210 -24.46 2.43 60.73
C SER A 210 -22.99 2.65 60.33
N MET A 211 -22.30 3.63 60.91
CA MET A 211 -20.92 3.99 60.58
C MET A 211 -19.89 3.16 61.36
N ASP A 212 -18.72 3.00 60.75
CA ASP A 212 -17.53 2.50 61.45
C ASP A 212 -16.98 3.58 62.39
N HIS A 213 -16.93 3.27 63.69
CA HIS A 213 -16.42 4.17 64.73
C HIS A 213 -14.91 4.43 64.65
N ASN A 214 -14.20 3.74 63.76
CA ASN A 214 -12.79 3.98 63.53
C ASN A 214 -12.51 5.34 62.85
N TRP A 215 -13.52 5.97 62.24
CA TRP A 215 -13.36 7.26 61.58
C TRP A 215 -13.42 8.43 62.56
N CYS A 216 -12.42 9.33 62.52
CA CYS A 216 -12.30 10.45 63.46
C CYS A 216 -13.56 11.32 63.51
N ALA A 217 -14.14 11.71 62.36
CA ALA A 217 -15.31 12.60 62.38
C ALA A 217 -16.57 11.93 62.94
N ALA A 218 -16.73 10.61 62.78
CA ALA A 218 -17.84 9.87 63.37
C ALA A 218 -17.69 9.78 64.90
N ARG A 219 -16.46 9.70 65.41
CA ARG A 219 -16.17 9.76 66.84
C ARG A 219 -16.37 11.16 67.41
N ASP A 220 -15.96 12.19 66.68
CA ASP A 220 -16.00 13.58 67.14
C ASP A 220 -17.43 14.11 67.26
N ILE A 221 -18.35 13.70 66.38
CA ILE A 221 -19.76 14.11 66.41
C ILE A 221 -20.63 13.32 67.41
N ALA A 222 -20.21 12.12 67.79
CA ALA A 222 -20.95 11.25 68.69
C ALA A 222 -21.45 11.93 69.98
N PRO A 223 -20.62 12.69 70.73
CA PRO A 223 -21.08 13.36 71.94
C PRO A 223 -22.15 14.43 71.67
N ASP A 224 -22.02 15.20 70.59
CA ASP A 224 -22.96 16.27 70.26
C ASP A 224 -24.35 15.72 69.89
N LEU A 225 -24.38 14.59 69.16
CA LEU A 225 -25.63 13.91 68.83
C LEU A 225 -26.34 13.34 70.06
N GLU A 226 -25.60 12.75 71.01
CA GLU A 226 -26.20 12.24 72.25
C GLU A 226 -26.72 13.38 73.14
N ILE A 227 -26.03 14.53 73.19
CA ILE A 227 -26.52 15.72 73.88
C ILE A 227 -27.82 16.22 73.25
N LEU A 228 -27.89 16.32 71.92
CA LEU A 228 -29.11 16.73 71.21
C LEU A 228 -30.27 15.77 71.50
N LYS A 229 -30.04 14.47 71.41
CA LYS A 229 -31.03 13.42 71.74
C LYS A 229 -31.53 13.53 73.19
N GLN A 230 -30.62 13.73 74.14
CA GLN A 230 -30.98 13.90 75.55
C GLN A 230 -31.81 15.18 75.77
N ARG A 231 -31.47 16.29 75.09
CA ARG A 231 -32.23 17.55 75.17
C ARG A 231 -33.61 17.42 74.56
N VAL A 232 -33.74 16.79 73.40
CA VAL A 232 -35.04 16.50 72.77
C VAL A 232 -35.95 15.75 73.74
N ARG A 233 -35.44 14.68 74.38
CA ARG A 233 -36.18 13.91 75.38
C ARG A 233 -36.70 14.80 76.53
N LEU A 234 -35.86 15.67 77.09
CA LEU A 234 -36.23 16.58 78.17
C LEU A 234 -37.26 17.62 77.71
N CYS A 235 -37.10 18.15 76.50
CA CYS A 235 -38.01 19.14 75.94
C CYS A 235 -39.42 18.55 75.75
N PHE A 236 -39.51 17.31 75.26
CA PHE A 236 -40.78 16.58 75.18
C PHE A 236 -41.37 16.26 76.56
N GLN A 237 -40.57 15.81 77.53
CA GLN A 237 -41.05 15.57 78.90
C GLN A 237 -41.64 16.84 79.53
N ASN A 238 -40.97 17.98 79.39
CA ASN A 238 -41.44 19.26 79.91
C ASN A 238 -42.68 19.78 79.17
N PHE A 239 -42.81 19.50 77.87
CA PHE A 239 -43.99 19.87 77.08
C PHE A 239 -45.24 19.06 77.46
N PHE A 240 -45.08 17.76 77.73
CA PHE A 240 -46.20 16.87 78.07
C PHE A 240 -46.49 16.78 79.58
N SER A 241 -45.55 17.14 80.45
CA SER A 241 -45.75 17.17 81.91
C SER A 241 -46.91 18.07 82.40
N PRO A 242 -47.25 19.21 81.78
CA PRO A 242 -48.44 19.98 82.17
C PRO A 242 -49.75 19.46 81.55
N LEU A 243 -49.70 18.40 80.72
CA LEU A 243 -50.85 17.80 80.05
C LEU A 243 -51.36 16.51 80.72
N PHE A 244 -50.66 16.03 81.76
CA PHE A 244 -50.99 14.87 82.60
C PHE A 244 -50.93 15.28 84.07
#